data_AF-A0A074VSB3-F1
#
_entry.id   AF-A0A074VSB3-F1
#
_cell.length_a   1.000
_cell.length_b   1.000
_cell.length_c   1.000
_cell.angle_alpha   90.00
_cell.angle_beta   90.00
_cell.angle_gamma   90.00
#
_symmetry.space_group_name_H-M   'P 1'
#
loop_
_entity.id
_entity.type
_entity.pdbx_description
1 polymer ?
#
loop_
_entity_poly.entity_id
_entity_poly.type
_entity_poly.pdbx_seq_one_letter_code
_entity_poly.pdbx_strand_id
1 'polypeptide(L)'
;MCQLCVLNTISQSSRWPKPLEPLISDLHLLVNTAHSEFSRYKPFTPLSTTAKLHSSIIVTTTTTPNPATALLSTLRDIKTLLELLEDERTTWWSGKAKERQYWREAYQEDKITKINVVNNKTIEMIEGLKARLGTFCRWSLGLEDGVEGLDGVEKENGGVEMEGKDVQMEG
;
A
#
# COMPACT_ATOMS: atom_id res chain seq x y z
N MET A 1 -0.01 3.54 -19.54
CA MET A 1 0.72 3.58 -18.26
C MET A 1 -0.16 2.96 -17.19
N CYS A 2 0.35 1.99 -16.41
CA CYS A 2 -0.46 1.29 -15.41
C CYS A 2 -0.73 2.19 -14.19
N GLN A 3 -1.83 1.99 -13.45
CA GLN A 3 -2.14 2.81 -12.26
C GLN A 3 -1.05 2.72 -11.18
N LEU A 4 -0.39 1.55 -11.02
CA LEU A 4 0.78 1.41 -10.15
C LEU A 4 1.96 2.29 -10.59
N CYS A 5 2.18 2.38 -11.90
CA CYS A 5 3.27 3.14 -12.50
C CYS A 5 3.14 4.66 -12.22
N VAL A 6 1.92 5.14 -11.97
CA VAL A 6 1.64 6.53 -11.58
C VAL A 6 2.24 6.87 -10.20
N LEU A 7 2.42 5.88 -9.31
CA LEU A 7 3.09 6.07 -8.02
C LEU A 7 4.54 6.55 -8.21
N ASN A 8 5.24 6.01 -9.22
CA ASN A 8 6.60 6.46 -9.56
C ASN A 8 6.59 7.89 -10.12
N THR A 9 5.57 8.29 -10.87
CA THR A 9 5.43 9.68 -11.33
C THR A 9 5.19 10.66 -10.19
N ILE A 10 4.32 10.30 -9.24
CA ILE A 10 4.04 11.16 -8.07
C ILE A 10 5.31 11.36 -7.25
N SER A 11 6.03 10.28 -6.96
CA SER A 11 7.27 10.34 -6.18
C SER A 11 8.41 11.07 -6.88
N GLN A 12 8.38 11.23 -8.20
CA GLN A 12 9.37 12.03 -8.96
C GLN A 12 8.94 13.49 -9.19
N SER A 13 7.70 13.85 -8.83
CA SER A 13 7.14 15.17 -9.11
C SER A 13 7.78 16.32 -8.32
N SER A 14 8.46 16.00 -7.21
CA SER A 14 9.13 16.98 -6.35
C SER A 14 10.26 16.33 -5.56
N ARG A 15 11.17 17.16 -5.06
CA ARG A 15 12.28 16.69 -4.23
C ARG A 15 11.79 16.33 -2.83
N TRP A 16 12.09 15.11 -2.40
CA TRP A 16 11.81 14.65 -1.05
C TRP A 16 12.81 15.22 -0.04
N PRO A 17 12.42 15.38 1.24
CA PRO A 17 13.39 15.64 2.28
C PRO A 17 14.38 14.47 2.36
N LYS A 18 15.68 14.76 2.50
CA LYS A 18 16.76 13.76 2.47
C LYS A 18 16.51 12.50 3.31
N PRO A 19 15.95 12.57 4.54
CA PRO A 19 15.71 11.37 5.34
C PRO A 19 14.69 10.40 4.71
N LEU A 20 13.82 10.89 3.81
CA LEU A 20 12.78 10.10 3.15
C LEU A 20 13.25 9.53 1.80
N GLU A 21 14.35 10.04 1.21
CA GLU A 21 14.86 9.58 -0.09
C GLU A 21 15.12 8.05 -0.17
N PRO A 22 15.64 7.37 0.88
CA PRO A 22 15.77 5.92 0.87
C PRO A 22 14.44 5.18 0.70
N LEU A 23 13.40 5.58 1.45
CA LEU A 23 12.08 4.97 1.38
C LEU A 23 11.42 5.15 0.01
N ILE A 24 11.70 6.25 -0.69
CA ILE A 24 11.23 6.46 -2.06
C ILE A 24 11.92 5.51 -3.05
N SER A 25 13.20 5.20 -2.83
CA SER A 25 13.92 4.24 -3.65
C SER A 25 13.34 2.83 -3.48
N ASP A 26 13.03 2.45 -2.23
CA ASP A 26 12.35 1.19 -1.92
C ASP A 26 10.95 1.14 -2.54
N LEU A 27 10.22 2.25 -2.50
CA LEU A 27 8.89 2.36 -3.14
C LEU A 27 8.98 2.13 -4.65
N HIS A 28 9.97 2.70 -5.33
CA HIS A 28 10.17 2.47 -6.77
C HIS A 28 10.43 1.01 -7.08
N LEU A 29 11.23 0.33 -6.25
CA LEU A 29 11.48 -1.10 -6.39
C LEU A 29 10.19 -1.90 -6.26
N LEU A 30 9.42 -1.66 -5.18
CA LEU A 30 8.16 -2.37 -4.94
C LEU A 30 7.13 -2.12 -6.04
N VAL A 31 7.01 -0.88 -6.54
CA VAL A 31 6.10 -0.56 -7.65
C VAL A 31 6.49 -1.31 -8.93
N ASN A 32 7.78 -1.42 -9.23
CA ASN A 32 8.26 -2.17 -10.40
C ASN A 32 8.02 -3.68 -10.24
N THR A 33 8.21 -4.21 -9.03
CA THR A 33 7.88 -5.60 -8.68
C THR A 33 6.39 -5.86 -8.85
N ALA A 34 5.53 -5.03 -8.24
CA ALA A 34 4.07 -5.13 -8.35
C ALA A 34 3.59 -5.00 -9.80
N HIS A 35 4.20 -4.13 -10.60
CA HIS A 35 3.89 -4.03 -12.04
C HIS A 35 4.20 -5.34 -12.78
N SER A 36 5.35 -5.95 -12.48
CA SER A 36 5.78 -7.22 -13.08
C SER A 36 4.84 -8.36 -12.67
N GLU A 37 4.49 -8.42 -11.39
CA GLU A 37 3.56 -9.42 -10.84
C GLU A 37 2.16 -9.26 -11.42
N PHE A 38 1.63 -8.03 -11.49
CA PHE A 38 0.34 -7.75 -12.11
C PHE A 38 0.32 -8.11 -13.60
N SER A 39 1.42 -7.85 -14.32
CA SER A 39 1.54 -8.21 -15.73
C SER A 39 1.55 -9.74 -15.95
N ARG A 40 2.12 -10.49 -15.00
CA ARG A 40 2.10 -11.96 -14.98
C ARG A 40 0.74 -12.52 -14.52
N TYR A 41 0.05 -11.80 -13.65
CA TYR A 41 -1.26 -12.18 -13.11
C TYR A 41 -2.35 -12.20 -14.18
N LYS A 42 -2.23 -11.41 -15.27
CA LYS A 42 -3.17 -11.30 -16.42
C LYS A 42 -4.51 -12.03 -16.18
N PRO A 43 -5.53 -11.35 -15.61
CA PRO A 43 -6.81 -11.98 -15.41
C PRO A 43 -7.33 -12.42 -16.79
N PHE A 44 -7.69 -13.70 -16.93
CA PHE A 44 -8.55 -14.13 -18.02
C PHE A 44 -9.71 -13.14 -18.09
N THR A 45 -9.84 -12.44 -19.20
CA THR A 45 -10.97 -11.55 -19.45
C THR A 45 -12.19 -12.42 -19.73
N PRO A 46 -13.32 -12.31 -19.00
CA PRO A 46 -14.60 -12.54 -19.63
C PRO A 46 -15.16 -11.17 -19.98
N LEU A 47 -15.11 -10.90 -21.29
CA LEU A 47 -16.07 -10.03 -21.93
C LEU A 47 -17.48 -10.49 -21.52
N SER A 48 -18.27 -9.56 -21.00
CA SER A 48 -19.71 -9.71 -20.76
C SER A 48 -20.14 -10.66 -19.63
N THR A 49 -20.83 -10.06 -18.65
CA THR A 49 -22.18 -10.42 -18.17
C THR A 49 -22.22 -10.23 -16.66
N THR A 50 -23.24 -9.48 -16.21
CA THR A 50 -23.69 -9.37 -14.83
C THR A 50 -23.62 -10.71 -14.08
N ALA A 51 -22.54 -10.94 -13.34
CA ALA A 51 -22.44 -12.02 -12.38
C ALA A 51 -21.77 -11.43 -11.14
N LYS A 52 -22.51 -11.42 -10.04
CA LYS A 52 -22.01 -11.13 -8.70
C LYS A 52 -20.77 -12.00 -8.48
N LEU A 53 -19.60 -11.38 -8.50
CA LEU A 53 -18.34 -12.02 -8.13
C LEU A 53 -18.37 -12.14 -6.60
N HIS A 54 -19.07 -13.16 -6.09
CA HIS A 54 -18.93 -13.57 -4.71
C HIS A 54 -17.47 -13.99 -4.53
N SER A 55 -16.81 -13.31 -3.59
CA SER A 55 -15.47 -13.55 -3.09
C SER A 55 -15.12 -15.03 -3.07
N SER A 56 -14.04 -15.38 -3.76
CA SER A 56 -13.15 -16.49 -3.43
C SER A 56 -11.98 -16.44 -4.39
N ILE A 57 -10.93 -15.71 -4.02
CA ILE A 57 -9.58 -16.09 -4.46
C ILE A 57 -9.35 -17.44 -3.79
N ILE A 58 -9.63 -18.54 -4.52
CA ILE A 58 -9.35 -19.88 -4.00
C ILE A 58 -7.82 -20.00 -3.98
N VAL A 59 -7.24 -19.81 -2.79
CA VAL A 59 -5.84 -20.11 -2.51
C VAL A 59 -5.71 -21.63 -2.47
N THR A 60 -5.53 -22.25 -3.64
CA THR A 60 -5.14 -23.66 -3.71
C THR A 60 -3.70 -23.77 -3.20
N THR A 61 -3.55 -24.45 -2.08
CA THR A 61 -2.29 -24.87 -1.46
C THR A 61 -1.50 -25.76 -2.43
N THR A 62 -0.78 -25.13 -3.35
CA THR A 62 0.23 -25.78 -4.17
C THR A 62 1.53 -25.01 -4.00
N THR A 63 2.63 -25.75 -3.93
CA THR A 63 3.98 -25.32 -3.52
C THR A 63 4.65 -24.32 -4.48
N THR A 64 3.87 -23.63 -5.31
CA THR A 64 4.30 -22.58 -6.24
C THR A 64 3.55 -21.30 -5.86
N PRO A 65 4.22 -20.16 -5.60
CA PRO A 65 3.53 -18.94 -5.20
C PRO A 65 2.54 -18.54 -6.31
N ASN A 66 1.26 -18.54 -5.95
CA ASN A 66 0.21 -18.08 -6.84
C ASN A 66 0.51 -16.60 -7.20
N PRO A 67 0.53 -16.21 -8.48
CA PRO A 67 0.84 -14.82 -8.87
C PRO A 67 -0.10 -13.79 -8.21
N ALA A 68 -1.31 -14.20 -7.81
CA ALA A 68 -2.22 -13.37 -7.03
C ALA A 68 -1.71 -13.10 -5.61
N THR A 69 -1.16 -14.11 -4.92
CA THR A 69 -0.69 -13.96 -3.54
C THR A 69 0.61 -13.16 -3.46
N ALA A 70 1.50 -13.35 -4.44
CA ALA A 70 2.71 -12.53 -4.56
C ALA A 70 2.36 -11.05 -4.77
N LEU A 71 1.45 -10.75 -5.72
CA LEU A 71 0.99 -9.39 -5.95
C LEU A 71 0.34 -8.76 -4.71
N LEU A 72 -0.54 -9.49 -4.01
CA LEU A 72 -1.17 -8.99 -2.79
C LEU A 72 -0.15 -8.72 -1.68
N SER A 73 0.87 -9.58 -1.53
CA SER A 73 1.98 -9.35 -0.60
C SER A 73 2.73 -8.06 -0.94
N THR A 74 3.15 -7.89 -2.19
CA THR A 74 3.86 -6.68 -2.62
C THR A 74 3.03 -5.42 -2.42
N LEU A 75 1.70 -5.48 -2.61
CA LEU A 75 0.81 -4.35 -2.36
C LEU A 75 0.68 -4.01 -0.86
N ARG A 76 0.73 -5.02 0.02
CA ARG A 76 0.81 -4.80 1.47
C ARG A 76 2.14 -4.17 1.86
N ASP A 77 3.25 -4.63 1.28
CA ASP A 77 4.56 -4.00 1.50
C ASP A 77 4.56 -2.53 1.06
N ILE A 78 3.92 -2.22 -0.07
CA ILE A 78 3.72 -0.82 -0.51
C ILE A 78 2.86 -0.05 0.50
N LYS A 79 1.75 -0.63 1.01
CA LYS A 79 0.90 0.01 2.04
C LYS A 79 1.73 0.36 3.28
N THR A 80 2.43 -0.62 3.84
CA THR A 80 3.28 -0.44 5.03
C THR A 80 4.39 0.57 4.81
N LEU A 81 5.02 0.58 3.63
CA LEU A 81 6.03 1.57 3.31
C LEU A 81 5.47 3.00 3.25
N LEU A 82 4.23 3.18 2.74
CA LEU A 82 3.56 4.48 2.72
C LEU A 82 3.13 4.96 4.12
N GLU A 83 2.85 4.03 5.05
CA GLU A 83 2.62 4.35 6.46
C GLU A 83 3.92 4.80 7.13
N LEU A 84 5.01 4.04 6.94
CA LEU A 84 6.33 4.40 7.45
C LEU A 84 6.82 5.75 6.90
N LEU A 85 6.54 6.04 5.63
CA LEU A 85 6.89 7.32 5.00
C LEU A 85 6.18 8.52 5.67
N GLU A 86 4.94 8.34 6.12
CA GLU A 86 4.19 9.36 6.89
C GLU A 86 4.78 9.56 8.29
N ASP A 87 5.17 8.47 8.96
CA ASP A 87 5.77 8.53 10.28
C ASP A 87 7.16 9.20 10.25
N GLU A 88 7.99 8.85 9.27
CA GLU A 88 9.30 9.47 9.05
C GLU A 88 9.16 10.95 8.66
N ARG A 89 8.17 11.31 7.84
CA ARG A 89 7.83 12.72 7.57
C ARG A 89 7.48 13.46 8.87
N THR A 90 6.64 12.86 9.71
CA THR A 90 6.21 13.43 10.99
C THR A 90 7.39 13.64 11.93
N THR A 91 8.29 12.65 12.01
CA THR A 91 9.52 12.69 12.81
C THR A 91 10.47 13.77 12.31
N TRP A 92 10.72 13.82 10.99
CA TRP A 92 11.53 14.86 10.36
C TRP A 92 10.95 16.26 10.63
N TRP A 93 9.64 16.44 10.46
CA TRP A 93 8.98 17.72 10.68
C TRP A 93 9.05 18.16 12.14
N SER A 94 8.90 17.23 13.07
CA SER A 94 8.99 17.50 14.51
C SER A 94 10.43 17.84 14.91
N GLY A 95 11.42 17.14 14.38
CA GLY A 95 12.85 17.43 14.60
C GLY A 95 13.28 18.83 14.15
N LYS A 96 12.56 19.41 13.18
CA LYS A 96 12.79 20.78 12.69
C LYS A 96 12.17 21.87 13.56
N ALA A 97 11.45 21.54 14.64
CA ALA A 97 10.75 22.53 15.47
C ALA A 97 11.67 23.61 16.07
N LYS A 98 12.81 23.21 16.65
CA LYS A 98 13.79 24.15 17.22
C LYS A 98 14.40 25.07 16.17
N GLU A 99 14.73 24.51 15.01
CA GLU A 99 15.30 25.28 13.89
C GLU A 99 14.28 26.29 13.32
N ARG A 100 13.01 25.88 13.16
CA ARG A 100 11.93 26.80 12.78
C ARG A 100 11.66 27.89 13.81
N GLN A 101 11.87 27.60 15.09
CA GLN A 101 11.75 28.62 16.14
C GLN A 101 12.90 29.62 16.05
N TYR A 102 14.13 29.14 15.91
CA TYR A 102 15.29 30.00 15.69
C TYR A 102 15.11 30.91 14.46
N TRP A 103 14.62 30.39 13.34
CA TRP A 103 14.37 31.21 12.15
C TRP A 103 13.29 32.26 12.36
N ARG A 104 12.27 31.99 13.19
CA ARG A 104 11.24 32.99 13.54
C ARG A 104 11.84 34.13 14.36
N GLU A 105 12.65 33.79 15.36
CA GLU A 105 13.33 34.76 16.22
C GLU A 105 14.37 35.59 15.44
N ALA A 106 15.01 34.98 14.44
CA ALA A 106 15.97 35.64 13.55
C ALA A 106 15.33 36.35 12.34
N TYR A 107 14.00 36.45 12.26
CA TYR A 107 13.26 37.05 11.15
C TYR A 107 13.60 36.48 9.76
N GLN A 108 13.93 35.19 9.70
CA GLN A 108 14.26 34.45 8.46
C GLN A 108 12.99 33.84 7.84
N GLU A 109 12.01 34.69 7.53
CA GLU A 109 10.72 34.32 6.95
C GLU A 109 10.87 33.46 5.69
N ASP A 110 11.84 33.77 4.82
CA ASP A 110 12.06 33.04 3.58
C ASP A 110 12.38 31.55 3.82
N LYS A 111 13.15 31.23 4.88
CA LYS A 111 13.49 29.85 5.24
C LYS A 111 12.29 29.11 5.83
N ILE A 112 11.47 29.80 6.62
CA ILE A 112 10.24 29.25 7.18
C ILE A 112 9.26 28.92 6.05
N THR A 113 9.05 29.84 5.11
CA THR A 113 8.19 29.58 3.96
C THR A 113 8.70 28.41 3.14
N LYS A 114 10.00 28.36 2.81
CA LYS A 114 10.59 27.26 2.05
C LYS A 114 10.39 25.91 2.72
N ILE A 115 10.65 25.79 4.02
CA ILE A 115 10.51 24.50 4.72
C ILE A 115 9.04 24.07 4.85
N ASN A 116 8.11 25.02 5.03
CA ASN A 116 6.68 24.75 5.05
C ASN A 116 6.19 24.23 3.70
N VAL A 117 6.62 24.85 2.59
CA VAL A 117 6.28 24.40 1.23
C VAL A 117 6.78 22.97 1.00
N VAL A 118 8.01 22.64 1.40
CA VAL A 118 8.54 21.28 1.29
C VAL A 118 7.69 20.29 2.08
N ASN A 119 7.34 20.61 3.33
CA ASN A 119 6.50 19.74 4.16
C ASN A 119 5.11 19.52 3.55
N ASN A 120 4.43 20.60 3.17
CA ASN A 120 3.09 20.52 2.57
C ASN A 120 3.12 19.71 1.28
N LYS A 121 4.14 19.91 0.44
CA LYS A 121 4.29 19.13 -0.79
C LYS A 121 4.52 17.66 -0.52
N THR A 122 5.27 17.34 0.54
CA THR A 122 5.51 15.96 0.96
C THR A 122 4.22 15.29 1.41
N ILE A 123 3.38 15.99 2.19
CA ILE A 123 2.04 15.52 2.60
C ILE A 123 1.17 15.23 1.37
N GLU A 124 1.05 16.19 0.45
CA GLU A 124 0.29 16.02 -0.79
C GLU A 124 0.74 14.80 -1.61
N MET A 125 2.05 14.56 -1.69
CA MET A 125 2.60 13.41 -2.39
C MET A 125 2.23 12.10 -1.69
N ILE A 126 2.38 12.00 -0.37
CA ILE A 126 2.05 10.79 0.39
C ILE A 126 0.55 10.47 0.27
N GLU A 127 -0.32 11.45 0.43
CA GLU A 127 -1.76 11.30 0.25
C GLU A 127 -2.10 10.88 -1.19
N GLY A 128 -1.44 11.48 -2.19
CA GLY A 128 -1.57 11.10 -3.58
C GLY A 128 -1.16 9.65 -3.85
N LEU A 129 -0.08 9.17 -3.23
CA LEU A 129 0.37 7.78 -3.33
C LEU A 129 -0.67 6.82 -2.73
N LYS A 130 -1.15 7.10 -1.51
CA LYS A 130 -2.18 6.28 -0.83
C LYS A 130 -3.47 6.21 -1.64
N ALA A 131 -3.95 7.35 -2.15
CA ALA A 131 -5.15 7.41 -2.98
C ALA A 131 -5.02 6.61 -4.28
N ARG A 132 -3.85 6.66 -4.94
CA ARG A 132 -3.60 5.88 -6.16
C ARG A 132 -3.49 4.39 -5.88
N LEU A 133 -2.86 3.98 -4.78
CA LEU A 133 -2.84 2.58 -4.35
C LEU A 133 -4.26 2.06 -4.11
N GLY A 134 -5.11 2.83 -3.41
CA GLY A 134 -6.52 2.46 -3.20
C GLY A 134 -7.33 2.39 -4.48
N THR A 135 -7.13 3.33 -5.40
CA THR A 135 -7.73 3.31 -6.74
C THR A 135 -7.32 2.04 -7.50
N PHE A 136 -6.05 1.65 -7.44
CA PHE A 136 -5.57 0.43 -8.07
C PHE A 136 -6.22 -0.82 -7.45
N CYS A 137 -6.22 -0.94 -6.12
CA CYS A 137 -6.83 -2.07 -5.43
C CYS A 137 -8.32 -2.21 -5.78
N ARG A 138 -9.06 -1.10 -5.79
CA ARG A 138 -10.50 -1.11 -6.10
C ARG A 138 -10.80 -1.43 -7.56
N TRP A 139 -10.14 -0.74 -8.49
CA TRP A 139 -10.53 -0.80 -9.91
C TRP A 139 -9.75 -1.81 -10.74
N SER A 140 -8.55 -2.21 -10.30
CA SER A 140 -7.72 -3.18 -11.02
C SER A 140 -7.79 -4.57 -10.41
N LEU A 141 -8.05 -4.69 -9.11
CA LEU A 141 -8.17 -5.98 -8.41
C LEU A 141 -9.59 -6.31 -7.92
N GLY A 142 -10.53 -5.35 -7.98
CA GLY A 142 -11.90 -5.56 -7.53
C GLY A 142 -12.09 -5.61 -6.02
N LEU A 143 -11.12 -5.12 -5.24
CA LEU A 143 -11.24 -5.02 -3.78
C LEU A 143 -12.16 -3.83 -3.45
N GLU A 144 -13.43 -4.08 -3.13
CA GLU A 144 -14.43 -3.03 -2.87
C GLU A 144 -13.99 -2.05 -1.76
N ASP A 145 -13.30 -2.56 -0.74
CA ASP A 145 -12.72 -1.81 0.37
C ASP A 145 -11.35 -1.15 0.05
N GLY A 146 -10.88 -1.24 -1.20
CA GLY A 146 -9.63 -0.64 -1.65
C GLY A 146 -8.41 -1.22 -0.92
N VAL A 147 -7.62 -0.35 -0.28
CA VAL A 147 -6.40 -0.74 0.46
C VAL A 147 -6.74 -1.54 1.73
N GLU A 148 -7.90 -1.32 2.34
CA GLU A 148 -8.33 -2.07 3.54
C GLU A 148 -8.68 -3.53 3.22
N GLY A 149 -9.09 -3.79 1.97
CA GLY A 149 -9.32 -5.15 1.47
C GLY A 149 -8.05 -6.02 1.39
N LEU A 150 -6.86 -5.43 1.51
CA LEU A 150 -5.59 -6.17 1.51
C LEU A 150 -5.39 -7.00 2.80
N ASP A 151 -5.94 -6.55 3.93
CA ASP A 151 -5.72 -7.19 5.24
C ASP A 151 -6.71 -8.34 5.53
N GLY A 152 -7.81 -8.43 4.77
CA GLY A 152 -8.90 -9.39 4.99
C GLY A 152 -8.68 -10.79 4.42
N VAL A 153 -7.74 -10.98 3.49
CA VAL A 153 -7.62 -12.22 2.70
C VAL A 153 -7.00 -13.40 3.50
N GLU A 154 -6.44 -13.18 4.69
CA GLU A 154 -5.78 -14.24 5.48
C GLU A 154 -6.63 -14.89 6.58
N LYS A 155 -7.82 -14.38 6.88
CA LYS A 155 -8.58 -14.82 8.06
C LYS A 155 -9.51 -16.02 7.87
N GLU A 156 -9.66 -16.56 6.67
CA GLU A 156 -10.64 -17.60 6.39
C GLU A 156 -9.96 -18.95 6.09
N ASN A 157 -9.26 -19.55 7.06
CA ASN A 157 -8.84 -20.96 7.01
C ASN A 157 -8.50 -21.58 8.39
N GLY A 158 -9.07 -21.03 9.47
CA GLY A 158 -8.86 -21.49 10.85
C GLY A 158 -10.12 -22.05 11.52
N GLY A 159 -10.97 -22.77 10.78
CA GLY A 159 -12.18 -23.41 11.32
C GLY A 159 -12.06 -24.92 11.29
N VAL A 160 -11.36 -25.52 12.25
CA VAL A 160 -11.50 -26.96 12.53
C VAL A 160 -12.53 -27.10 13.64
N GLU A 161 -13.79 -27.21 13.23
CA GLU A 161 -14.88 -27.64 14.10
C GLU A 161 -14.72 -29.16 14.30
N MET A 162 -14.07 -29.55 15.40
CA MET A 162 -14.06 -30.95 15.82
C MET A 162 -15.40 -31.27 16.48
N GLU A 163 -16.36 -31.64 15.65
CA GLU A 163 -17.63 -32.24 16.07
C GLU A 163 -17.32 -33.57 16.80
N GLY A 164 -17.40 -33.54 18.12
CA GLY A 164 -17.29 -34.72 18.97
C GLY A 164 -18.51 -35.60 18.74
N LYS A 165 -18.33 -36.70 18.00
CA LYS A 165 -19.36 -37.74 17.82
C LYS A 165 -19.25 -38.79 18.92
N ASP A 166 -20.36 -38.96 19.61
CA ASP A 166 -20.64 -39.96 20.63
C ASP A 166 -20.22 -41.38 20.23
N VAL A 167 -19.60 -42.10 21.18
CA VAL A 167 -19.58 -43.57 21.16
C VAL A 167 -20.36 -44.06 22.37
N GLN A 168 -21.61 -44.41 22.09
CA GLN A 168 -22.44 -45.32 22.87
C GLN A 168 -21.77 -46.71 22.84
N MET A 169 -21.49 -47.30 24.00
CA MET A 169 -21.34 -48.74 24.12
C MET A 169 -22.17 -49.22 25.32
N GLU A 170 -23.35 -49.74 25.00
CA GLU A 170 -24.01 -50.78 25.78
C GLU A 170 -23.41 -52.13 25.39
N GLY A 171 -23.20 -53.00 26.39
CA GLY A 171 -22.74 -54.38 26.21
C GLY A 171 -21.97 -54.90 27.40
#